data_AF-A0AAD0MPY5-F1
#
_entry.id   AF-A0AAD0MPY5-F1
#
_cell.length_a   1.000
_cell.length_b   1.000
_cell.length_c   1.000
_cell.angle_alpha   90.00
_cell.angle_beta   90.00
_cell.angle_gamma   90.00
#
_symmetry.space_group_name_H-M   'P 1'
#
loop_
_entity.id
_entity.type
_entity.pdbx_description
1 polymer ?
#
loop_
_entity_poly.entity_id
_entity_poly.type
_entity_poly.pdbx_seq_one_letter_code
_entity_poly.pdbx_strand_id
1 'polypeptide(L)'
;MENLSQYEFESTQQNANNKKFRFREYLYSGDYVEVIKEFKDYYGFTHQVGEKFYFACVYFLPHEDGYTLYISKDKINISNIFLQDRAETQKEICYNLKEYFKVIEQGRFKRD
;
A
#
# COMPACT_ATOMS: atom_id res chain seq x y z
N MET A 1 -20.37 16.72 -9.34
CA MET A 1 -19.23 15.84 -8.99
C MET A 1 -18.85 16.19 -7.57
N GLU A 2 -18.93 15.24 -6.65
CA GLU A 2 -18.37 15.44 -5.32
C GLU A 2 -16.85 15.58 -5.45
N ASN A 3 -16.27 16.59 -4.81
CA ASN A 3 -14.82 16.73 -4.73
C ASN A 3 -14.31 15.65 -3.77
N LEU A 4 -13.94 14.49 -4.31
CA LEU A 4 -13.33 13.41 -3.56
C LEU A 4 -12.02 13.89 -2.90
N SER A 5 -11.74 13.44 -1.68
CA SER A 5 -10.40 13.60 -1.09
C SER A 5 -9.37 12.85 -1.96
N GLN A 6 -8.07 13.15 -1.79
CA GLN A 6 -7.03 12.44 -2.53
C GLN A 6 -7.10 10.93 -2.25
N TYR A 7 -7.29 10.56 -0.99
CA TYR A 7 -7.45 9.16 -0.61
C TYR A 7 -8.71 8.53 -1.24
N GLU A 8 -9.83 9.22 -1.29
CA GLU A 8 -11.07 8.68 -1.86
C GLU A 8 -11.02 8.55 -3.38
N PHE A 9 -10.38 9.49 -4.05
CA PHE A 9 -10.06 9.37 -5.46
C PHE A 9 -9.13 8.17 -5.71
N GLU A 10 -8.01 8.08 -4.97
CA GLU A 10 -7.02 7.03 -5.19
C GLU A 10 -7.50 5.64 -4.78
N SER A 11 -8.39 5.53 -3.79
CA SER A 11 -8.89 4.24 -3.30
C SER A 11 -10.10 3.72 -4.08
N THR A 12 -10.72 4.51 -4.96
CA THR A 12 -11.95 4.12 -5.69
C THR A 12 -11.90 4.26 -7.22
N GLN A 13 -11.10 5.18 -7.77
CA GLN A 13 -11.12 5.50 -9.20
C GLN A 13 -10.01 4.77 -9.98
N GLN A 14 -10.37 4.06 -11.06
CA GLN A 14 -9.40 3.46 -11.98
C GLN A 14 -8.91 4.52 -12.98
N ASN A 15 -7.95 5.33 -12.54
CA ASN A 15 -7.38 6.46 -13.29
C ASN A 15 -6.13 6.09 -14.11
N ALA A 16 -5.55 4.90 -13.93
CA ALA A 16 -4.37 4.43 -14.68
C ALA A 16 -4.40 2.90 -14.88
N ASN A 17 -3.78 2.40 -15.95
CA ASN A 17 -3.80 0.96 -16.27
C ASN A 17 -2.96 0.10 -15.30
N ASN A 18 -1.87 0.67 -14.79
CA ASN A 18 -0.94 0.00 -13.88
C ASN A 18 -1.36 0.10 -12.40
N LYS A 19 -2.47 0.78 -12.10
CA LYS A 19 -3.07 0.85 -10.78
C LYS A 19 -3.87 -0.41 -10.45
N LYS A 20 -3.76 -0.88 -9.21
CA LYS A 20 -4.59 -1.95 -8.65
C LYS A 20 -5.06 -1.57 -7.24
N PHE A 21 -6.30 -1.95 -6.92
CA PHE A 21 -6.86 -1.81 -5.57
C PHE A 21 -6.50 -2.95 -4.62
N ARG A 22 -5.61 -3.85 -5.05
CA ARG A 22 -5.09 -4.95 -4.26
C ARG A 22 -3.60 -5.12 -4.47
N PHE A 23 -2.88 -5.50 -3.42
CA PHE A 23 -1.48 -5.89 -3.47
C PHE A 23 -1.33 -7.33 -2.95
N ARG A 24 -0.93 -8.22 -3.87
CA ARG A 24 -0.61 -9.64 -3.63
C ARG A 24 -1.67 -10.41 -2.83
N GLU A 25 -2.94 -10.12 -3.12
CA GLU A 25 -4.11 -10.79 -2.50
C GLU A 25 -4.15 -10.68 -0.97
N TYR A 26 -3.47 -9.69 -0.40
CA TYR A 26 -3.44 -9.48 1.05
C TYR A 26 -3.79 -8.06 1.47
N LEU A 27 -3.29 -7.02 0.81
CA LEU A 27 -3.73 -5.65 1.10
C LEU A 27 -4.77 -5.24 0.08
N TYR A 28 -5.92 -4.76 0.54
CA TYR A 28 -7.04 -4.31 -0.28
C TYR A 28 -7.42 -2.88 0.07
N SER A 29 -7.83 -2.12 -0.94
CA SER A 29 -8.26 -0.73 -0.77
C SER A 29 -9.27 -0.58 0.38
N GLY A 30 -8.99 0.35 1.28
CA GLY A 30 -9.77 0.60 2.48
C GLY A 30 -9.25 -0.08 3.73
N ASP A 31 -8.38 -1.09 3.61
CA ASP A 31 -7.86 -1.81 4.78
C ASP A 31 -7.15 -0.85 5.73
N TYR A 32 -7.43 -0.99 7.03
CA TYR A 32 -6.62 -0.38 8.07
C TYR A 32 -5.54 -1.36 8.50
N VAL A 33 -4.29 -0.93 8.32
CA VAL A 33 -3.11 -1.79 8.36
C VAL A 33 -2.15 -1.28 9.44
N GLU A 34 -1.50 -2.21 10.13
CA GLU A 34 -0.41 -1.96 11.07
C GLU A 34 0.87 -2.64 10.59
N VAL A 35 1.99 -1.92 10.67
CA VAL A 35 3.32 -2.46 10.51
C VAL A 35 3.66 -3.29 11.75
N ILE A 36 3.96 -4.58 11.57
CA ILE A 36 4.27 -5.52 12.66
C ILE A 36 5.72 -6.01 12.64
N LYS A 37 6.49 -5.66 11.60
CA LYS A 37 7.93 -5.88 11.48
C LYS A 37 8.54 -4.66 10.83
N GLU A 38 9.60 -4.11 11.44
CA GLU A 38 10.30 -2.94 10.90
C GLU A 38 10.86 -3.24 9.51
N PHE A 39 10.77 -2.29 8.58
CA PHE A 39 11.41 -2.38 7.29
C PHE A 39 11.84 -1.03 6.74
N LYS A 40 12.75 -1.05 5.76
CA LYS A 40 13.14 0.13 4.99
C LYS A 40 12.54 0.07 3.59
N ASP A 41 11.96 1.18 3.17
CA ASP A 41 11.47 1.37 1.82
C ASP A 41 12.66 1.61 0.84
N TYR A 42 12.35 1.78 -0.45
CA TYR A 42 13.35 1.99 -1.50
C TYR A 42 14.22 3.24 -1.27
N TYR A 43 13.66 4.31 -0.70
CA TYR A 43 14.41 5.54 -0.39
C TYR A 43 15.10 5.49 0.98
N GLY A 44 15.01 4.37 1.70
CA GLY A 44 15.65 4.18 3.00
C GLY A 44 14.83 4.73 4.17
N PHE A 45 13.59 5.18 3.95
CA PHE A 45 12.68 5.54 5.03
C PHE A 45 12.34 4.30 5.85
N THR A 46 12.39 4.42 7.17
CA THR A 46 12.16 3.28 8.06
C THR A 46 10.71 3.31 8.57
N HIS A 47 9.94 2.29 8.19
CA HIS A 47 8.60 2.04 8.70
C HIS A 47 8.69 1.22 9.99
N GLN A 48 8.18 1.81 11.08
CA GLN A 48 8.35 1.31 12.44
C GLN A 48 7.19 0.39 12.85
N VAL A 49 7.47 -0.57 13.73
CA VAL A 49 6.41 -1.40 14.34
C VAL A 49 5.38 -0.51 15.04
N GLY A 50 4.11 -0.79 14.83
CA GLY A 50 2.99 0.00 15.35
C GLY A 50 2.59 1.18 14.47
N GLU A 51 3.31 1.47 13.39
CA GLU A 51 2.86 2.43 12.37
C GLU A 51 1.55 1.93 11.75
N LYS A 52 0.55 2.82 11.65
CA LYS A 52 -0.77 2.48 11.11
C LYS A 52 -1.18 3.39 9.97
N PHE A 53 -1.82 2.82 8.97
CA PHE A 53 -2.30 3.54 7.80
C PHE A 53 -3.48 2.81 7.15
N TYR A 54 -4.25 3.56 6.37
CA TYR A 54 -5.23 3.04 5.43
C TYR A 54 -4.56 2.80 4.08
N PHE A 55 -4.70 1.60 3.53
CA PHE A 55 -4.21 1.29 2.19
C PHE A 55 -5.20 1.76 1.13
N ALA A 56 -4.74 2.58 0.17
CA ALA A 56 -5.59 3.10 -0.90
C ALA A 56 -5.49 2.24 -2.18
N CYS A 57 -4.28 2.09 -2.72
CA CYS A 57 -4.01 1.33 -3.92
C CYS A 57 -2.51 1.09 -4.09
N VAL A 58 -2.14 0.37 -5.15
CA VAL A 58 -0.76 0.20 -5.58
C VAL A 58 -0.62 0.49 -7.08
N TYR A 59 0.47 1.15 -7.45
CA TYR A 59 0.92 1.30 -8.83
C TYR A 59 2.17 0.45 -9.04
N PHE A 60 2.27 -0.22 -10.19
CA PHE A 60 3.50 -0.91 -10.60
C PHE A 60 4.20 -0.14 -11.73
N LEU A 61 5.51 0.04 -11.61
CA LEU A 61 6.40 0.73 -12.55
C LEU A 61 7.32 -0.32 -13.19
N PRO A 62 6.98 -0.87 -14.38
CA PRO A 62 7.67 -2.04 -14.93
C PRO A 62 9.15 -1.81 -15.23
N HIS A 63 9.54 -0.59 -15.61
CA HIS A 63 10.94 -0.27 -15.91
C HIS A 63 11.84 -0.24 -14.66
N GLU A 64 11.23 -0.07 -13.48
CA GLU A 64 11.93 0.08 -12.22
C GLU A 64 11.76 -1.16 -11.32
N ASP A 65 10.96 -2.13 -11.75
CA ASP A 65 10.40 -3.20 -10.91
C ASP A 65 9.76 -2.62 -9.63
N GLY A 66 9.21 -1.41 -9.73
CA GLY A 66 8.82 -0.60 -8.57
C GLY A 66 7.34 -0.71 -8.23
N TYR A 67 7.03 -0.87 -6.95
CA TYR A 67 5.70 -0.68 -6.40
C TYR A 67 5.62 0.62 -5.60
N THR A 68 4.66 1.47 -5.96
CA THR A 68 4.29 2.64 -5.15
C THR A 68 2.96 2.34 -4.49
N LEU A 69 2.98 2.11 -3.18
CA LEU A 69 1.79 1.88 -2.38
C LEU A 69 1.29 3.22 -1.86
N TYR A 70 0.07 3.57 -2.21
CA TYR A 70 -0.57 4.80 -1.77
C TYR A 70 -1.30 4.50 -0.46
N ILE A 71 -0.97 5.25 0.58
CA ILE A 71 -1.48 5.08 1.94
C ILE A 71 -2.01 6.40 2.51
N SER A 72 -2.77 6.35 3.58
CA SER A 72 -3.25 7.54 4.27
C SER A 72 -3.35 7.33 5.78
N LYS A 73 -3.10 8.36 6.58
CA LYS A 73 -3.33 8.32 8.04
C LYS A 73 -4.72 8.81 8.43
N ASP A 74 -5.34 9.63 7.59
CA ASP A 74 -6.57 10.40 7.89
C ASP A 74 -7.71 10.17 6.89
N LYS A 75 -7.53 9.32 5.87
CA LYS A 75 -8.44 9.11 4.73
C LYS A 75 -8.68 10.38 3.91
N ILE A 76 -7.78 11.36 3.99
CA ILE A 76 -7.85 12.61 3.23
C ILE A 76 -6.57 12.76 2.39
N ASN A 77 -5.42 12.79 3.05
CA ASN A 77 -4.11 13.03 2.45
C ASN A 77 -3.43 11.71 2.10
N ILE A 78 -2.73 11.67 0.97
CA ILE A 78 -1.95 10.51 0.54
C ILE A 78 -0.48 10.66 0.98
N SER A 79 0.11 9.54 1.37
CA SER A 79 1.55 9.31 1.49
C SER A 79 1.90 8.02 0.75
N ASN A 80 3.19 7.75 0.56
CA ASN A 80 3.64 6.63 -0.27
C ASN A 80 4.60 5.72 0.50
N ILE A 81 4.55 4.42 0.20
CA ILE A 81 5.60 3.46 0.51
C ILE A 81 6.17 2.97 -0.82
N PHE A 82 7.49 3.02 -0.97
CA PHE A 82 8.17 2.61 -2.19
C PHE A 82 8.87 1.26 -1.99
N LEU A 83 8.50 0.24 -2.76
CA LEU A 83 9.15 -1.08 -2.72
C LEU A 83 9.66 -1.44 -4.11
N GLN A 84 10.74 -2.21 -4.20
CA GLN A 84 11.23 -2.76 -5.46
C GLN A 84 11.23 -4.30 -5.45
N ASP A 85 10.72 -4.91 -6.53
CA ASP A 85 10.66 -6.36 -6.75
C ASP A 85 12.00 -6.89 -7.28
N ARG A 86 13.06 -6.70 -6.51
CA ARG A 86 14.39 -7.30 -6.77
C ARG A 86 14.93 -7.99 -5.54
N ALA A 87 15.68 -9.08 -5.76
CA ALA A 87 16.13 -9.96 -4.68
C ALA A 87 17.05 -9.24 -3.69
N GLU A 88 17.84 -8.29 -4.18
CA GLU A 88 18.75 -7.45 -3.43
C GLU A 88 18.08 -6.26 -2.72
N THR A 89 16.77 -6.05 -2.89
CA THR A 89 16.01 -4.95 -2.29
C THR A 89 14.77 -5.43 -1.54
N GLN A 90 13.57 -4.93 -1.85
CA GLN A 90 12.35 -5.15 -1.08
C GLN A 90 11.48 -6.29 -1.62
N LYS A 91 12.03 -7.18 -2.46
CA LYS A 91 11.27 -8.33 -2.98
C LYS A 91 10.71 -9.20 -1.87
N GLU A 92 11.47 -9.42 -0.81
CA GLU A 92 11.01 -10.22 0.32
C GLU A 92 9.74 -9.61 0.95
N ILE A 93 9.70 -8.30 1.19
CA ILE A 93 8.50 -7.57 1.64
C ILE A 93 7.36 -7.72 0.63
N CYS A 94 7.64 -7.56 -0.66
CA CYS A 94 6.65 -7.63 -1.73
C CYS A 94 5.91 -8.98 -1.79
N TYR A 95 6.48 -10.07 -1.32
CA TYR A 95 5.86 -11.41 -1.38
C TYR A 95 5.51 -12.00 -0.01
N ASN A 96 6.05 -11.44 1.09
CA ASN A 96 5.78 -11.88 2.46
C ASN A 96 5.02 -10.83 3.26
N LEU A 97 4.02 -10.19 2.66
CA LEU A 97 3.29 -9.07 3.29
C LEU A 97 2.74 -9.38 4.69
N LYS A 98 2.35 -10.63 4.95
CA LYS A 98 1.85 -11.07 6.27
C LYS A 98 2.90 -11.00 7.39
N GLU A 99 4.19 -11.00 7.06
CA GLU A 99 5.26 -10.81 8.04
C GLU A 99 5.43 -9.33 8.43
N TYR A 100 5.09 -8.41 7.54
CA TYR A 100 5.31 -6.97 7.71
C TYR A 100 4.05 -6.22 8.11
N PHE A 101 2.89 -6.70 7.66
CA PHE A 101 1.63 -5.98 7.78
C PHE A 101 0.55 -6.87 8.40
N LYS A 102 -0.16 -6.31 9.38
CA LYS A 102 -1.38 -6.87 9.93
C LYS A 102 -2.56 -6.00 9.52
N VAL A 103 -3.56 -6.60 8.88
CA VAL A 103 -4.85 -5.92 8.68
C VAL A 103 -5.60 -5.93 10.00
N ILE A 104 -5.81 -4.73 10.56
CA ILE A 104 -6.59 -4.52 11.79
C ILE A 104 -8.09 -4.49 11.46
N GLU A 105 -8.45 -3.83 10.38
CA GLU A 105 -9.83 -3.70 9.92
C GLU A 105 -9.87 -3.90 8.41
N GLN A 106 -10.75 -4.79 7.92
CA GLN A 106 -10.92 -4.97 6.48
C GLN A 106 -11.64 -3.77 5.87
N GLY A 107 -11.13 -3.34 4.72
CA GLY A 107 -11.70 -2.25 3.94
C GLY A 107 -12.95 -2.62 3.17
N ARG A 108 -13.14 -1.91 2.06
CA ARG A 108 -14.33 -2.01 1.19
C ARG A 108 -14.42 -3.37 0.51
N PHE A 109 -13.27 -3.97 0.22
CA PHE A 109 -13.19 -5.28 -0.42
C PHE A 109 -12.97 -6.34 0.65
N LYS A 110 -14.06 -7.02 1.03
CA LYS A 110 -13.97 -8.17 1.93
C LYS A 110 -13.26 -9.32 1.23
N ARG A 111 -12.49 -10.07 2.01
CA ARG A 111 -11.94 -11.37 1.62
C ARG A 111 -12.88 -12.44 2.13
N ASP A 112 -13.12 -13.47 1.33
CA ASP A 112 -13.85 -14.68 1.74
C ASP A 112 -13.10 -15.46 2.83
#